data_AF-A0A9W3SJL1-F1
#
_entry.id   AF-A0A9W3SJL1-F1
#
_cell.length_a   1.000
_cell.length_b   1.000
_cell.length_c   1.000
_cell.angle_alpha   90.00
_cell.angle_beta   90.00
_cell.angle_gamma   90.00
#
_symmetry.space_group_name_H-M   'P 1'
#
loop_
_entity.id
_entity.type
_entity.pdbx_description
1 polymer ?
#
loop_
_entity_poly.entity_id
_entity_poly.type
_entity_poly.pdbx_seq_one_letter_code
_entity_poly.pdbx_strand_id
1 'polypeptide(L)' 'MFKKTLQSFHVSKPCTITIDKNPAYPVAITKLKKEKKVPLGTQIRQIKYLNNVVEQDHRFIKKRLRSMLGFTQLHVFLQE' A
#
# COMPACT_ATOMS: atom_id res chain seq x y z
N MET A 1 -3.23 7.36 -2.12
CA MET A 1 -2.15 6.62 -1.45
C MET A 1 -0.88 6.56 -2.30
N PHE A 2 -0.86 5.85 -3.44
CA PHE A 2 0.36 5.63 -4.24
C PHE A 2 1.10 6.90 -4.73
N LYS A 3 0.38 7.95 -5.15
CA LYS A 3 1.01 9.22 -5.51
C LYS A 3 1.71 9.89 -4.32
N LYS A 4 1.14 9.76 -3.11
CA LYS A 4 1.73 10.34 -1.88
C LYS A 4 3.01 9.62 -1.49
N THR A 5 3.07 8.29 -1.66
CA THR A 5 4.28 7.50 -1.34
C THR A 5 5.44 7.83 -2.27
N LEU A 6 5.18 8.07 -3.56
CA LEU A 6 6.19 8.51 -4.52
C LEU A 6 6.69 9.95 -4.31
N GLN A 7 5.93 10.78 -3.59
CA GLN A 7 6.26 12.17 -3.30
C GLN A 7 6.95 12.35 -1.94
N SER A 8 7.06 11.29 -1.13
CA SER A 8 7.67 11.37 0.19
C SER A 8 9.19 11.58 0.10
N PHE A 9 9.71 12.58 0.81
CA PHE A 9 11.14 12.91 0.83
C PHE A 9 12.02 11.79 1.39
N HIS A 10 11.46 10.91 2.23
CA HIS A 10 12.19 9.80 2.84
C HIS A 10 12.34 8.58 1.92
N VAL A 11 11.68 8.57 0.75
CA VAL A 11 11.69 7.42 -0.16
C VAL A 11 12.60 7.74 -1.34
N SER A 12 13.74 7.05 -1.41
CA SER A 12 14.60 7.07 -2.61
C SER A 12 13.81 6.61 -3.83
N LYS A 13 14.08 7.19 -5.01
CA LYS A 13 13.45 6.79 -6.28
C LYS A 13 13.54 5.26 -6.45
N PRO A 14 12.41 4.53 -6.43
CA PRO A 14 12.46 3.08 -6.44
C PRO A 14 12.90 2.60 -7.83
N CYS A 15 13.86 1.68 -7.86
CA CYS A 15 14.29 1.04 -9.11
C CYS A 15 13.25 0.00 -9.60
N THR A 16 12.50 -0.60 -8.68
CA THR A 16 11.46 -1.60 -8.99
C THR A 16 10.26 -1.45 -8.08
N ILE A 17 9.05 -1.53 -8.65
CA ILE A 17 7.78 -1.48 -7.93
C ILE A 17 7.06 -2.81 -8.14
N THR A 18 6.65 -3.43 -7.03
CA THR A 18 5.82 -4.64 -7.06
C THR A 18 4.36 -4.23 -6.97
N ILE A 19 3.53 -4.79 -7.85
CA ILE A 19 2.13 -4.41 -7.97
C ILE A 19 1.27 -5.67 -8.03
N ASP A 20 0.06 -5.55 -7.48
CA ASP A 20 -0.94 -6.59 -7.57
C ASP A 20 -1.50 -6.79 -8.97
N LYS A 21 -2.05 -7.98 -9.25
CA LYS A 21 -2.62 -8.36 -10.54
C LYS A 21 -4.00 -7.73 -10.83
N ASN A 22 -4.43 -6.77 -10.02
CA ASN A 22 -5.70 -6.06 -10.25
C ASN A 22 -5.67 -5.24 -11.56
N PRO A 23 -6.72 -5.34 -12.41
CA PRO A 23 -6.80 -4.65 -13.70
C PRO A 23 -6.77 -3.12 -13.63
N ALA A 24 -7.04 -2.52 -12.47
CA ALA A 24 -6.98 -1.07 -12.30
C ALA A 24 -5.55 -0.50 -12.33
N TYR A 25 -4.55 -1.30 -11.94
CA TYR A 25 -3.17 -0.81 -11.80
C TYR A 25 -2.48 -0.45 -13.12
N PRO A 26 -2.55 -1.27 -14.19
CA PRO A 26 -1.98 -0.92 -15.49
C PRO A 26 -2.43 0.47 -15.98
N VAL A 27 -3.72 0.79 -15.85
CA VAL A 27 -4.29 2.09 -16.26
C VAL A 27 -3.76 3.23 -15.40
N ALA A 28 -3.63 3.02 -14.08
CA ALA A 28 -3.08 4.03 -13.19
C ALA A 28 -1.58 4.29 -13.46
N ILE A 29 -0.82 3.23 -13.75
CA ILE A 29 0.63 3.31 -14.04
C ILE A 29 0.88 4.09 -15.32
N THR A 30 0.16 3.80 -16.40
CA THR A 30 0.34 4.51 -17.68
C THR A 30 0.05 6.00 -17.52
N LYS A 31 -1.00 6.35 -16.77
CA LYS A 31 -1.30 7.74 -16.40
C LYS A 31 -0.17 8.38 -15.60
N LEU A 32 0.37 7.70 -14.58
CA LEU A 32 1.45 8.21 -13.75
C LEU A 32 2.79 8.35 -14.50
N LYS A 33 3.07 7.47 -15.46
CA LYS A 33 4.21 7.60 -16.38
C LYS A 33 4.04 8.82 -17.28
N LYS A 34 2.85 9.06 -17.83
CA LYS A 34 2.53 10.26 -18.63
C LYS A 34 2.71 11.55 -17.82
N GLU A 35 2.32 11.53 -16.55
CA GLU A 35 2.48 12.65 -15.62
C GLU A 35 3.92 12.81 -15.08
N LYS A 36 4.90 12.00 -15.53
CA LYS A 36 6.30 11.99 -15.08
C LYS A 36 6.48 11.84 -13.55
N LYS A 37 5.50 11.22 -12.87
CA LYS A 37 5.53 10.99 -11.41
C LYS A 37 6.23 9.71 -11.01
N VAL A 38 6.45 8.81 -11.98
CA VAL A 38 7.24 7.60 -11.81
C VAL A 38 8.53 7.77 -12.62
N PRO A 39 9.72 7.49 -12.05
CA PRO A 39 10.98 7.55 -12.79
C PRO A 39 10.94 6.64 -14.02
N LEU A 40 11.42 7.12 -15.17
CA LEU A 40 11.37 6.38 -16.44
C LEU A 40 12.03 4.99 -16.40
N GLY A 41 13.04 4.80 -15.55
CA GLY A 41 13.75 3.52 -15.38
C GLY A 41 13.11 2.55 -14.39
N THR A 42 11.94 2.87 -13.81
CA THR A 42 11.33 2.03 -12.78
C THR A 42 10.71 0.78 -13.41
N GLN A 43 11.21 -0.38 -13.03
CA GLN A 43 10.63 -1.66 -13.46
C GLN A 43 9.36 -1.97 -12.65
N ILE A 44 8.36 -2.54 -13.32
CA ILE A 44 7.11 -2.93 -12.69
C ILE A 44 6.98 -4.44 -12.80
N ARG A 45 6.80 -5.09 -11.66
CA ARG A 45 6.68 -6.54 -11.56
C ARG A 45 5.39 -6.94 -10.87
N GLN A 46 4.78 -8.02 -11.36
CA GLN A 46 3.58 -8.61 -10.78
C GLN A 46 3.89 -10.05 -10.39
N ILE A 47 4.35 -10.24 -9.14
CA ILE A 47 4.81 -11.54 -8.67
C ILE A 47 4.00 -11.94 -7.44
N LYS A 48 3.33 -13.11 -7.53
CA LYS A 48 2.41 -13.59 -6.49
C LYS A 48 3.09 -13.73 -5.12
N TYR A 49 4.29 -14.30 -5.07
CA TYR A 49 4.97 -14.51 -3.79
C TYR A 49 5.32 -13.18 -3.09
N LEU A 50 5.71 -12.15 -3.85
CA LEU A 50 6.01 -10.83 -3.29
C LEU A 50 4.75 -10.12 -2.80
N ASN A 51 3.63 -10.29 -3.51
CA ASN A 51 2.35 -9.77 -3.03
C ASN A 51 1.97 -10.41 -1.70
N ASN A 52 2.17 -11.72 -1.55
CA ASN A 52 1.90 -12.40 -0.29
C ASN A 52 2.74 -11.82 0.87
N VAL A 53 4.01 -11.46 0.64
CA VAL A 53 4.86 -10.82 1.66
C VAL A 53 4.32 -9.44 2.05
N VAL A 54 3.94 -8.63 1.07
CA VAL A 54 3.33 -7.31 1.31
C VAL A 54 1.99 -7.45 2.07
N GLU A 55 1.16 -8.42 1.70
CA GLU A 55 -0.10 -8.72 2.38
C GLU A 55 0.11 -9.20 3.83
N GLN A 56 1.17 -9.96 4.08
CA GLN A 56 1.54 -10.39 5.43
C GLN A 56 1.99 -9.22 6.30
N ASP A 57 2.75 -8.28 5.76
CA ASP A 57 3.17 -7.08 6.50
C ASP A 57 1.95 -6.26 6.96
N HIS A 58 0.94 -6.14 6.10
CA HIS A 58 -0.33 -5.50 6.44
C HIS A 58 -1.09 -6.22 7.57
N ARG A 59 -0.81 -7.51 7.85
CA ARG A 59 -1.49 -8.28 8.90
C ARG A 59 -1.24 -7.68 10.28
N PHE A 60 -0.03 -7.19 10.55
CA PHE A 60 0.30 -6.58 11.84
C PHE A 60 -0.48 -5.29 12.07
N ILE A 61 -0.55 -4.43 11.05
CA ILE A 61 -1.29 -3.17 11.09
C ILE A 61 -2.78 -3.46 11.27
N LYS A 62 -3.35 -4.37 10.47
CA LYS A 62 -4.77 -4.78 10.59
C LYS A 62 -5.08 -5.40 11.96
N LYS A 63 -4.16 -6.19 12.52
CA LYS A 63 -4.32 -6.79 13.85
C LYS A 63 -4.39 -5.71 14.93
N ARG A 64 -3.48 -4.73 14.91
CA ARG A 64 -3.50 -3.59 15.84
C ARG A 64 -4.80 -2.79 15.74
N LEU A 65 -5.24 -2.46 14.51
CA LEU A 65 -6.51 -1.74 14.29
C LEU A 65 -7.71 -2.53 14.82
N ARG A 66 -7.75 -3.85 14.60
CA ARG A 66 -8.82 -4.72 15.10
C ARG A 66 -8.84 -4.80 16.63
N SER A 67 -7.68 -4.85 17.29
CA SER A 67 -7.58 -4.79 18.74
C SER A 67 -8.13 -3.47 19.29
N MET A 68 -7.79 -2.34 18.68
CA MET A 68 -8.30 -1.01 19.07
C MET A 68 -9.82 -0.89 18.98
N LEU A 69 -10.45 -1.47 17.95
CA LEU A 69 -11.91 -1.51 17.81
C LEU A 69 -12.61 -2.27 18.95
N GLY A 70 -11.97 -3.31 19.50
CA GLY A 70 -12.48 -4.03 20.67
C GLY A 70 -12.46 -3.18 21.95
N PHE A 71 -11.44 -2.33 22.12
CA PHE A 71 -11.34 -1.43 23.27
C PHE A 71 -12.38 -0.30 23.23
N THR A 72 -12.74 0.20 22.04
CA THR A 72 -13.83 1.16 21.90
C THR A 72 -15.20 0.56 22.23
N GLN A 73 -15.41 -0.73 21.97
CA GLN A 73 -16.63 -1.43 22.35
C GLN A 73 -16.73 -1.65 23.87
N LEU A 74 -15.64 -2.06 24.52
CA LEU A 74 -15.61 -2.23 25.99
C LEU A 74 -15.83 -0.92 26.75
N HIS A 75 -15.33 0.21 26.25
CA HIS A 75 -15.54 1.52 26.89
C HIS A 75 -17.01 1.96 26.87
N VAL A 76 -17.72 1.70 25.76
CA VAL A 76 -19.16 2.01 25.66
C VAL A 76 -20.00 1.09 26.55
N PHE A 77 -19.61 -0.18 26.71
CA PHE A 77 -20.34 -1.15 27.56
C PHE A 77 -20.06 -1.01 29.07
N LEU A 78 -19.05 -0.24 29.49
CA LEU A 78 -18.72 -0.01 30.91
C LEU A 78 -19.22 1.36 31.41
N GLN A 79 -20.01 2.06 30.61
CA GLN A 79 -20.54 3.39 30.92
C GLN A 79 -22.09 3.42 30.99
N GLU A 80 -22.73 2.25 30.98
CA GLU A 80 -24.16 2.01 31.26
C GLU A 80 -24.32 1.29 32.61
#